data_AF-V5TCS2-F1
#
_entry.id   AF-V5TCS2-F1
#
_cell.length_a   1.000
_cell.length_b   1.000
_cell.length_c   1.000
_cell.angle_alpha   90.00
_cell.angle_beta   90.00
_cell.angle_gamma   90.00
#
_symmetry.space_group_name_H-M   'P 1'
#
loop_
_entity.id
_entity.type
_entity.pdbx_description
1 polymer ?
#
loop_
_entity_poly.entity_id
_entity_poly.type
_entity_poly.pdbx_seq_one_letter_code
_entity_poly.pdbx_strand_id
1 'polypeptide(L)'
;MKVVLCLFVVVFVVSVNGMDLRAPRAKRGFRTGAYDRFSHGFGKRGELTNEDDGLMSVEDMAELITNTPKLALSFVKRYMDRNDDGVISKEELLFVPEQ
;
A
#
# COMPACT_ATOMS: atom_id res chain seq x y z
N MET A 1 30.22 -17.72 -32.19
CA MET A 1 29.28 -17.51 -31.06
C MET A 1 29.05 -16.03 -30.72
N LYS A 2 30.08 -15.19 -30.66
CA LYS A 2 29.93 -13.74 -30.36
C LYS A 2 29.03 -12.98 -31.35
N VAL A 3 29.12 -13.29 -32.66
CA VAL A 3 28.31 -12.65 -33.71
C VAL A 3 26.82 -12.93 -33.54
N VAL A 4 26.45 -14.16 -33.16
CA VAL A 4 25.05 -14.56 -32.92
C VAL A 4 24.50 -13.82 -31.71
N LEU A 5 25.31 -13.66 -30.66
CA LEU A 5 24.92 -12.92 -29.46
C LEU A 5 24.69 -11.43 -29.77
N CYS A 6 25.56 -10.80 -30.57
CA CYS A 6 25.35 -9.42 -31.02
C CYS A 6 24.06 -9.27 -31.85
N LEU A 7 23.76 -10.22 -32.73
CA LEU A 7 22.53 -10.21 -33.53
C LEU A 7 21.28 -10.29 -32.65
N PHE A 8 21.29 -11.16 -31.64
CA PHE A 8 20.20 -11.27 -30.67
C PHE A 8 19.98 -9.98 -29.90
N VAL A 9 21.05 -9.33 -29.44
CA VAL A 9 20.96 -8.06 -28.70
C VAL A 9 20.36 -6.97 -29.59
N VAL A 10 20.77 -6.87 -30.85
CA VAL A 10 20.22 -5.88 -31.78
C VAL A 10 18.73 -6.11 -32.04
N VAL A 11 18.32 -7.37 -32.30
CA VAL A 11 16.91 -7.71 -32.52
C VAL A 11 16.06 -7.42 -31.27
N PHE A 12 16.60 -7.71 -30.08
CA PHE A 12 15.91 -7.44 -28.82
C PHE A 12 15.72 -5.94 -28.59
N VAL A 13 16.77 -5.13 -28.81
CA VAL A 13 16.69 -3.66 -28.66
C VAL A 13 15.70 -3.04 -29.64
N VAL A 14 15.66 -3.52 -30.89
CA VAL A 14 14.68 -3.05 -31.88
C VAL A 14 13.25 -3.44 -31.47
N SER A 15 13.07 -4.66 -30.97
CA SER A 15 11.75 -5.16 -30.54
C SER A 15 11.21 -4.37 -29.34
N VAL A 16 12.08 -4.05 -28.36
CA VAL A 16 11.71 -3.24 -27.18
C VAL A 16 11.36 -1.81 -27.57
N ASN A 17 12.11 -1.19 -28.48
CA ASN A 17 11.80 0.18 -28.95
C ASN A 17 10.58 0.24 -29.88
N GLY A 18 10.25 -0.85 -30.57
CA GLY A 18 9.06 -0.97 -31.42
C GLY A 18 7.75 -1.19 -30.65
N MET A 19 7.82 -1.51 -29.35
CA MET A 19 6.66 -1.61 -28.47
C MET A 19 6.17 -0.21 -28.04
N ASP A 20 5.74 0.58 -29.01
CA ASP A 20 4.88 1.73 -28.75
C ASP A 20 3.52 1.20 -28.27
N LEU A 21 3.38 0.99 -26.96
CA LEU A 21 2.11 0.74 -26.26
C LEU A 21 1.22 1.99 -26.27
N ARG A 22 1.06 2.62 -27.44
CA ARG A 22 0.06 3.67 -27.63
C ARG A 22 -1.31 3.00 -27.71
N ALA A 23 -1.84 2.69 -26.53
CA ALA A 23 -3.27 2.46 -26.36
C ALA A 23 -4.02 3.60 -27.08
N PRO A 24 -5.09 3.29 -27.84
CA PRO A 24 -5.89 4.34 -28.46
C PRO A 24 -6.36 5.28 -27.35
N ARG A 25 -5.96 6.55 -27.43
CA ARG A 25 -6.45 7.60 -26.54
C ARG A 25 -7.96 7.65 -26.71
N ALA A 26 -8.69 7.05 -25.76
CA ALA A 26 -10.13 7.17 -25.69
C ALA A 26 -10.46 8.66 -25.78
N LYS A 27 -11.18 9.06 -26.84
CA LYS A 27 -11.74 10.39 -26.94
C LYS A 27 -12.72 10.51 -25.77
N ARG A 28 -12.24 11.03 -24.63
CA ARG A 28 -13.04 11.40 -23.47
C ARG A 28 -14.12 12.33 -24.01
N GLY A 29 -15.34 11.81 -24.09
CA GLY A 29 -16.45 12.43 -24.80
C GLY A 29 -16.56 13.90 -24.46
N PHE A 30 -16.68 14.71 -25.50
CA PHE A 30 -17.09 16.10 -25.38
C PHE A 30 -18.50 16.07 -24.77
N ARG A 31 -18.61 16.33 -23.46
CA ARG A 31 -19.87 16.29 -22.71
C ARG A 31 -20.85 17.27 -23.37
N THR A 32 -21.71 16.73 -24.21
CA THR A 32 -22.68 17.45 -25.02
C THR A 32 -23.94 17.60 -24.19
N GLY A 33 -23.95 18.62 -23.33
CA GLY A 33 -25.14 19.02 -22.60
C GLY A 33 -24.82 19.69 -21.27
N ALA A 34 -25.19 20.96 -21.13
CA ALA A 34 -25.24 21.64 -19.84
C ALA A 34 -26.19 20.92 -18.85
N TYR A 35 -27.16 20.16 -19.37
CA TYR A 35 -28.14 19.40 -18.58
C TYR A 35 -27.51 18.28 -17.72
N ASP A 36 -26.38 17.70 -18.15
CA ASP A 36 -25.67 16.65 -17.40
C ASP A 36 -24.81 17.20 -16.24
N ARG A 37 -24.70 18.53 -16.11
CA ARG A 37 -23.99 19.20 -15.01
C ARG A 37 -24.90 19.57 -13.83
N PHE A 38 -26.22 19.54 -14.01
CA PHE A 38 -27.18 19.94 -12.97
C PHE A 38 -27.91 18.75 -12.32
N SER A 39 -27.69 17.51 -12.80
CA SER A 39 -28.28 16.30 -12.20
C SER A 39 -27.49 15.76 -11.00
N HIS A 40 -26.26 16.24 -10.77
CA HIS A 40 -25.51 15.96 -9.55
C HIS A 40 -25.94 16.97 -8.51
N GLY A 41 -27.11 16.69 -7.92
CA GLY A 41 -27.79 17.51 -6.93
C GLY A 41 -26.84 18.10 -5.89
N PHE A 42 -26.89 19.42 -5.79
CA PHE A 42 -26.66 20.11 -4.54
C PHE A 42 -27.47 19.44 -3.43
N GLY A 43 -26.80 18.97 -2.37
CA GLY A 43 -27.48 18.63 -1.12
C GLY A 43 -27.40 17.16 -0.73
N LYS A 44 -26.23 16.73 -0.26
CA LYS A 44 -26.12 16.04 1.02
C LYS A 44 -24.66 16.03 1.47
N ARG A 45 -24.23 17.16 2.03
CA ARG A 45 -23.25 17.08 3.12
C ARG A 45 -24.06 16.48 4.27
N GLY A 46 -24.18 15.15 4.26
CA GLY A 46 -24.50 14.44 5.48
C GLY A 46 -23.43 14.87 6.45
N GLU A 47 -23.84 15.59 7.48
CA GLU A 47 -23.11 15.71 8.72
C GLU A 47 -22.80 14.27 9.13
N LEU A 48 -21.61 13.78 8.76
CA LEU A 48 -21.07 12.56 9.30
C LEU A 48 -20.64 12.93 10.73
N THR A 49 -21.61 13.14 11.60
CA THR A 49 -21.46 12.92 13.04
C THR A 49 -21.30 11.42 13.26
N ASN A 50 -20.17 10.91 12.80
CA ASN A 50 -19.50 9.75 13.33
C ASN A 50 -18.05 10.20 13.31
N GLU A 51 -17.71 11.06 14.26
CA GLU A 51 -16.36 11.12 14.80
C GLU A 51 -16.10 9.74 15.43
N ASP A 52 -15.92 8.75 14.57
CA ASP A 52 -15.08 7.62 14.88
C ASP A 52 -13.68 8.24 14.91
N ASP A 53 -13.28 8.76 16.07
CA ASP A 53 -12.04 9.52 16.28
C ASP A 53 -10.77 8.71 15.92
N GLY A 54 -10.93 7.52 15.32
CA GLY A 54 -9.87 6.55 15.10
C GLY A 54 -9.28 6.06 16.42
N LEU A 55 -9.98 6.28 17.53
CA LEU A 55 -9.55 5.90 18.86
C LEU A 55 -10.06 4.49 19.14
N MET A 56 -9.12 3.58 19.32
CA MET A 56 -9.34 2.21 19.76
C MET A 56 -8.94 2.11 21.23
N SER A 57 -9.70 1.37 22.04
CA SER A 57 -9.28 1.11 23.42
C SER A 57 -8.02 0.25 23.46
N VAL A 58 -7.29 0.30 24.57
CA VAL A 58 -6.09 -0.53 24.74
C VAL A 58 -6.48 -2.01 24.75
N GLU A 59 -7.66 -2.32 25.30
CA GLU A 59 -8.25 -3.65 25.36
C GLU A 59 -8.56 -4.18 23.95
N ASP A 60 -9.22 -3.38 23.10
CA ASP A 60 -9.53 -3.77 21.73
C ASP A 60 -8.26 -4.01 20.91
N MET A 61 -7.22 -3.18 21.12
CA MET A 61 -5.92 -3.36 20.48
C MET A 61 -5.25 -4.66 20.93
N ALA A 62 -5.32 -4.99 22.23
CA ALA A 62 -4.79 -6.24 22.77
C ALA A 62 -5.51 -7.47 22.20
N GLU A 63 -6.83 -7.38 22.05
CA GLU A 63 -7.63 -8.42 21.41
C GLU A 63 -7.25 -8.59 19.94
N LEU A 64 -7.05 -7.49 19.21
CA LEU A 64 -6.67 -7.50 17.80
C LEU A 64 -5.27 -8.09 17.57
N ILE A 65 -4.31 -7.79 18.45
CA ILE A 65 -2.98 -8.40 18.44
C ILE A 65 -3.07 -9.90 18.69
N THR A 66 -3.90 -10.32 19.64
CA THR A 66 -4.08 -11.74 19.98
C THR A 66 -4.72 -12.52 18.83
N ASN A 67 -5.71 -11.93 18.17
CA ASN A 67 -6.41 -12.53 17.03
C ASN A 67 -5.57 -12.54 15.75
N THR A 68 -4.52 -11.71 15.65
CA THR A 68 -3.70 -11.58 14.45
C THR A 68 -2.23 -11.89 14.74
N PRO A 69 -1.78 -13.15 14.57
CA PRO A 69 -0.42 -13.56 14.95
C PRO A 69 0.68 -12.81 14.19
N LYS A 70 0.40 -12.34 12.96
CA LYS A 70 1.35 -11.51 12.20
C LYS A 70 1.61 -10.15 12.86
N LEU A 71 0.59 -9.55 13.46
CA LEU A 71 0.74 -8.28 14.19
C LEU A 71 1.54 -8.51 15.45
N ALA A 72 1.21 -9.54 16.24
CA ALA A 72 2.00 -9.91 17.41
C ALA A 72 3.48 -10.10 17.09
N LEU A 73 3.80 -10.85 16.02
CA LEU A 73 5.19 -11.01 15.56
C LEU A 73 5.84 -9.68 15.18
N SER A 74 5.13 -8.80 14.48
CA SER A 74 5.67 -7.48 14.14
C SER A 74 5.92 -6.59 15.37
N PHE A 75 5.07 -6.70 16.40
CA PHE A 75 5.26 -6.00 17.67
C PHE A 75 6.48 -6.52 18.42
N VAL A 76 6.58 -7.83 18.57
CA VAL A 76 7.74 -8.48 19.20
C VAL A 76 9.02 -8.09 18.47
N LYS A 77 9.01 -8.18 17.14
CA LYS A 77 10.17 -7.83 16.32
C LYS A 77 10.54 -6.35 16.42
N ARG A 78 9.57 -5.44 16.55
CA ARG A 78 9.82 -4.00 16.58
C ARG A 78 10.21 -3.48 17.96
N TYR A 79 9.68 -4.08 19.02
CA TYR A 79 9.78 -3.54 20.37
C TYR A 79 10.57 -4.42 21.34
N MET A 80 10.70 -5.72 21.09
CA MET A 80 11.46 -6.64 21.95
C MET A 80 12.82 -6.99 21.34
N ASP A 81 12.85 -7.34 20.06
CA ASP A 81 14.08 -7.65 19.32
C ASP A 81 14.79 -6.34 18.92
N ARG A 82 15.82 -5.95 19.67
CA ARG A 82 16.49 -4.64 19.50
C ARG A 82 17.58 -4.68 18.47
N ASN A 83 18.24 -5.82 18.36
CA ASN A 83 19.34 -6.05 17.44
C ASN A 83 18.84 -6.57 16.07
N ASP A 84 17.55 -6.84 15.92
CA ASP A 84 16.89 -7.33 14.69
C ASP A 84 17.52 -8.65 14.19
N ASP A 85 17.93 -9.51 15.14
CA ASP A 85 18.54 -10.80 14.82
C ASP A 85 17.50 -11.94 14.74
N GLY A 86 16.24 -11.64 15.05
CA GLY A 86 15.12 -12.58 15.01
C GLY A 86 15.07 -13.54 16.19
N VAL A 87 15.88 -13.34 17.22
CA VAL A 87 15.82 -14.05 18.50
C VAL A 87 15.66 -13.07 19.65
N ILE A 88 15.10 -13.53 20.76
CA ILE A 88 14.93 -12.69 21.95
C ILE A 88 15.91 -13.19 23.01
N SER A 89 16.90 -12.37 23.33
CA SER A 89 17.83 -12.63 24.42
C SER A 89 17.17 -12.44 25.79
N LYS A 90 17.78 -12.97 26.86
CA LYS A 90 17.24 -12.83 28.22
C LYS A 90 17.31 -11.37 28.67
N GLU A 91 18.33 -10.68 28.23
CA GLU A 91 18.59 -9.27 28.49
C GLU A 91 17.52 -8.39 27.84
N GLU A 92 17.06 -8.73 26.64
CA GLU A 92 15.96 -8.04 25.95
C GLU A 92 14.60 -8.31 26.59
N LEU A 93 14.35 -9.54 27.05
CA LEU A 93 13.09 -9.92 27.69
C LEU A 93 12.84 -9.15 29.00
N LEU A 94 13.90 -8.91 29.76
CA LEU A 94 13.85 -8.24 31.06
C LEU A 94 13.97 -6.71 30.93
N PHE A 95 14.20 -6.20 29.73
CA PHE A 95 14.32 -4.77 29.53
C PHE A 95 12.94 -4.13 29.66
N VAL A 96 12.71 -3.42 30.76
CA VAL A 96 11.59 -2.51 30.90
C VAL A 96 12.04 -1.15 30.36
N PRO A 97 11.39 -0.59 29.33
CA PRO A 97 11.65 0.79 28.93
C PRO A 97 11.32 1.72 30.09
N GLU A 98 12.34 2.43 30.60
CA GLU A 98 12.13 3.58 31.47
C GLU A 98 11.27 4.60 30.70
N GLN A 99 10.09 4.93 31.25
CA GLN A 99 9.10 5.84 30.68
C GLN A 99 9.55 7.30 30.80
#